data_AF-A0A699KCK0-F1
#
_entry.id   AF-A0A699KCK0-F1
#
_cell.length_a   1.000
_cell.length_b   1.000
_cell.length_c   1.000
_cell.angle_alpha   90.00
_cell.angle_beta   90.00
_cell.angle_gamma   90.00
#
_symmetry.space_group_name_H-M   'P 1'
#
loop_
_entity.id
_entity.type
_entity.pdbx_description
1 polymer ?
#
loop_
_entity_poly.entity_id
_entity_poly.type
_entity_poly.pdbx_seq_one_letter_code
_entity_poly.pdbx_strand_id
1 'polypeptide(L)'
;MALTVSDQICPNACTRLVIRHQIYPKSLRWIDFKHSRGNHITMFHDIKLSGLRSVAWTMNSYSWNSMLERHTKHALALRLGYGWSMSLEAIRLHGQIANVEVAEATRASELEGLKERNVALEGQVAALESLALSYDELSIKASPLKFEKDKRVDQMSKLEGTCFELRDEVSGYKLFKEQIEVVQDVQELYPCFLTTIAGRRWILSCRLRLMVIKCLQSPKYLAALGGDIGRAIDKGMQSGLTAEIDHGKAGRGLTDVAAYDPFAKANYISVVSTLHAMNFPLLAQLESHKDSNIADIMGLLYLEGPIAEASEAGQLQPSPEQLMLPIHRLEDQVVIRENSLSFSLDVANARV
;
A
#
# COMPACT_ATOMS: atom_id res chain seq x y z
N MET A 1 78.44 -62.41 39.41
CA MET A 1 79.76 -62.74 40.00
C MET A 1 79.60 -64.04 40.77
N ALA A 2 80.05 -65.17 40.23
CA ALA A 2 79.85 -66.48 40.84
C ALA A 2 81.19 -66.99 41.40
N LEU A 3 81.28 -67.15 42.72
CA LEU A 3 82.37 -67.85 43.40
C LEU A 3 81.91 -69.28 43.65
N THR A 4 82.42 -70.23 42.88
CA THR A 4 82.25 -71.66 43.16
C THR A 4 83.50 -72.18 43.86
N VAL A 5 83.34 -72.54 45.13
CA VAL A 5 84.33 -73.28 45.91
C VAL A 5 84.00 -74.77 45.76
N SER A 6 84.95 -75.56 45.26
CA SER A 6 84.82 -77.02 45.21
C SER A 6 85.92 -77.61 46.07
N ASP A 7 85.53 -78.23 47.17
CA ASP A 7 86.42 -79.05 47.99
C ASP A 7 86.49 -80.45 47.40
N GLN A 8 87.68 -80.90 47.02
CA GLN A 8 87.93 -82.30 46.66
C GLN A 8 88.94 -82.86 47.67
N ILE A 9 88.43 -83.67 48.60
CA ILE A 9 89.21 -84.27 49.68
C ILE A 9 89.76 -85.62 49.19
N CYS A 10 91.08 -85.73 49.01
CA CYS A 10 91.79 -87.02 48.85
C CYS A 10 92.46 -87.43 50.19
N PRO A 11 92.45 -88.71 50.60
CA PRO A 11 92.73 -89.08 52.00
C PRO A 11 94.20 -89.13 52.43
N ASN A 12 95.18 -88.83 51.57
CA ASN A 12 96.61 -88.85 51.97
C ASN A 12 97.38 -87.64 51.43
N ALA A 13 97.68 -86.70 52.33
CA ALA A 13 98.74 -85.68 52.31
C ALA A 13 98.86 -84.73 51.09
N CYS A 14 97.97 -83.74 50.96
CA CYS A 14 98.23 -82.32 50.60
C CYS A 14 96.89 -81.59 50.40
N THR A 15 96.56 -80.59 51.23
CA THR A 15 95.35 -79.77 51.02
C THR A 15 95.61 -78.78 49.90
N ARG A 16 94.98 -78.99 48.74
CA ARG A 16 95.10 -78.10 47.58
C ARG A 16 93.89 -77.17 47.52
N LEU A 17 94.07 -75.92 47.95
CA LEU A 17 93.03 -74.89 47.82
C LEU A 17 93.11 -74.28 46.40
N VAL A 18 92.06 -74.46 45.60
CA VAL A 18 91.99 -73.93 44.24
C VAL A 18 91.05 -72.72 44.22
N ILE A 19 91.59 -71.52 44.04
CA ILE A 19 90.80 -70.29 43.87
C ILE A 19 90.80 -69.92 42.39
N ARG A 20 89.65 -70.04 41.72
CA ARG A 20 89.46 -69.55 40.35
C ARG A 20 89.06 -68.07 40.37
N HIS A 21 89.90 -67.21 39.80
CA HIS A 21 89.58 -65.80 39.56
C HIS A 21 89.34 -65.60 38.05
N GLN A 22 88.10 -65.31 37.64
CA GLN A 22 87.78 -64.98 36.25
C GLN A 22 87.75 -63.45 36.11
N ILE A 23 88.84 -62.87 35.61
CA ILE A 23 88.89 -61.46 35.20
C ILE A 23 89.15 -61.48 33.69
N TYR A 24 88.07 -61.49 32.91
CA TYR A 24 88.03 -61.51 31.43
C TYR A 24 88.60 -62.77 30.72
N PRO A 25 88.12 -63.10 29.51
CA PRO A 25 88.44 -64.36 28.86
C PRO A 25 89.81 -64.24 28.17
N LYS A 26 90.88 -64.81 28.75
CA LYS A 26 92.08 -65.37 28.07
C LYS A 26 93.36 -65.53 28.93
N SER A 27 93.31 -65.46 30.26
CA SER A 27 94.47 -65.93 31.05
C SER A 27 94.07 -66.62 32.35
N LEU A 28 94.47 -67.89 32.50
CA LEU A 28 94.38 -68.67 33.73
C LEU A 28 95.69 -68.49 34.50
N ARG A 29 95.62 -67.95 35.72
CA ARG A 29 96.74 -67.92 36.67
C ARG A 29 96.50 -68.95 37.75
N TRP A 30 97.51 -69.77 38.01
CA TRP A 30 97.53 -70.80 39.04
C TRP A 30 98.35 -70.30 40.24
N ILE A 31 97.87 -70.51 41.45
CA ILE A 31 98.63 -70.29 42.68
C ILE A 31 98.59 -71.61 43.44
N ASP A 32 99.73 -72.31 43.51
CA ASP A 32 99.88 -73.54 44.30
C ASP A 32 100.39 -73.19 45.71
N PHE A 33 99.77 -73.78 46.73
CA PHE A 33 100.21 -73.67 48.12
C PHE A 33 100.80 -75.00 48.59
N LYS A 34 102.05 -74.99 49.05
CA LYS A 34 102.66 -76.14 49.76
C LYS A 34 102.68 -75.85 51.25
N HIS A 35 102.04 -76.72 52.02
CA HIS A 35 102.06 -76.65 53.48
C HIS A 35 103.28 -77.41 54.01
N SER A 36 104.24 -76.70 54.59
CA SER A 36 105.38 -77.29 55.31
C SER A 36 104.98 -77.50 56.78
N ARG A 37 105.32 -78.65 57.37
CA ARG A 37 105.11 -78.94 58.80
C ARG A 37 106.03 -78.05 59.65
N GLY A 38 105.55 -76.85 59.93
CA GLY A 38 106.18 -75.82 60.75
C GLY A 38 105.36 -74.54 60.60
N ASN A 39 105.27 -73.70 61.63
CA ASN A 39 104.38 -72.51 61.71
C ASN A 39 104.69 -71.38 60.69
N HIS A 40 105.30 -71.70 59.55
CA HIS A 40 105.68 -70.79 58.47
C HIS A 40 105.03 -71.26 57.16
N ILE A 41 104.02 -70.51 56.69
CA ILE A 41 103.48 -70.67 55.34
C ILE A 41 104.39 -69.87 54.40
N THR A 42 105.03 -70.54 53.45
CA THR A 42 105.90 -69.92 52.45
C THR A 42 105.13 -69.84 51.13
N MET A 43 104.84 -68.63 50.64
CA MET A 43 104.24 -68.44 49.32
C MET A 43 105.35 -68.33 48.27
N PHE A 44 105.29 -69.16 47.22
CA PHE A 44 106.12 -69.02 46.03
C PHE A 44 105.30 -68.34 44.94
N HIS A 45 105.68 -67.12 44.59
CA HIS A 45 105.17 -66.45 43.39
C HIS A 45 106.09 -66.78 42.23
N ASP A 46 105.72 -67.78 41.42
CA ASP A 46 106.48 -68.14 40.23
C ASP A 46 106.09 -67.19 39.07
N ILE A 47 106.73 -66.02 39.04
CA ILE A 47 106.60 -65.07 37.94
C ILE A 47 107.74 -65.39 36.98
N LYS A 48 107.44 -66.14 35.90
CA LYS A 48 108.33 -66.29 34.74
C LYS A 48 108.44 -64.95 34.00
N LEU A 49 109.25 -64.04 34.55
CA LEU A 49 109.85 -62.94 33.82
C LEU A 49 111.37 -63.14 33.91
N SER A 50 111.98 -63.25 32.74
CA SER A 50 113.38 -63.54 32.50
C SER A 50 114.34 -62.77 33.44
N GLY A 51 115.02 -63.49 34.35
CA GLY A 51 116.36 -63.10 34.80
C GLY A 51 116.53 -62.41 36.17
N LEU A 52 115.61 -62.51 37.14
CA LEU A 52 115.83 -61.97 38.50
C LEU A 52 115.46 -62.96 39.61
N ARG A 53 116.27 -62.96 40.67
CA ARG A 53 116.27 -63.90 41.81
C ARG A 53 114.95 -63.88 42.60
N SER A 54 114.48 -65.06 43.00
CA SER A 54 113.32 -65.26 43.85
C SER A 54 113.54 -64.61 45.23
N VAL A 55 112.64 -63.71 45.65
CA VAL A 55 112.63 -63.12 46.99
C VAL A 55 111.53 -63.80 47.78
N ALA A 56 111.92 -64.60 48.78
CA ALA A 56 110.99 -65.23 49.71
C ALA A 56 110.60 -64.23 50.81
N TRP A 57 109.30 -63.98 50.97
CA TRP A 57 108.76 -63.20 52.09
C TRP A 57 108.16 -64.17 53.11
N THR A 58 108.67 -64.16 54.34
CA THR A 58 108.10 -64.93 55.46
C THR A 58 107.22 -64.00 56.30
N MET A 59 105.90 -64.18 56.25
CA MET A 59 104.97 -63.55 57.20
C MET A 59 104.63 -64.51 58.34
N ASN A 60 104.57 -64.00 59.57
CA ASN A 60 104.19 -64.77 60.75
C ASN A 60 102.67 -65.08 60.74
N SER A 61 102.27 -66.27 61.19
CA SER A 61 100.91 -66.82 61.13
C SER A 61 99.84 -65.91 61.77
N TYR A 62 100.18 -65.20 62.86
CA TYR A 62 99.30 -64.22 63.51
C TYR A 62 98.91 -63.05 62.58
N SER A 63 99.83 -62.59 61.73
CA SER A 63 99.55 -61.52 60.77
C SER A 63 98.63 -61.99 59.64
N TRP A 64 98.68 -63.29 59.30
CA TRP A 64 97.86 -63.87 58.25
C TRP A 64 96.40 -64.07 58.71
N ASN A 65 96.19 -64.56 59.94
CA ASN A 65 94.85 -64.67 60.53
C ASN A 65 94.19 -63.30 60.72
N SER A 66 94.94 -62.29 61.17
CA SER A 66 94.47 -60.89 61.27
C SER A 66 94.05 -60.31 59.90
N MET A 67 94.77 -60.65 58.84
CA MET A 67 94.45 -60.21 57.48
C MET A 67 93.23 -60.96 56.93
N LEU A 68 93.16 -62.28 57.12
CA LEU A 68 92.03 -63.10 56.69
C LEU A 68 90.74 -62.69 57.41
N GLU A 69 90.79 -62.43 58.72
CA GLU A 69 89.64 -61.97 59.50
C GLU A 69 89.17 -60.57 59.07
N ARG A 70 90.10 -59.67 58.73
CA ARG A 70 89.75 -58.36 58.14
C ARG A 70 89.11 -58.52 56.77
N HIS A 71 89.60 -59.43 55.92
CA HIS A 71 89.01 -59.67 54.61
C HIS A 71 87.64 -60.36 54.68
N THR A 72 87.44 -61.32 55.60
CA THR A 72 86.13 -61.99 55.76
C THR A 72 85.09 -61.04 56.36
N LYS A 73 85.46 -60.22 57.34
CA LYS A 73 84.58 -59.15 57.89
C LYS A 73 84.24 -58.11 56.81
N HIS A 74 85.21 -57.69 56.00
CA HIS A 74 84.98 -56.73 54.92
C HIS A 74 84.13 -57.34 53.79
N ALA A 75 84.33 -58.62 53.45
CA ALA A 75 83.52 -59.32 52.46
C ALA A 75 82.08 -59.55 52.93
N LEU A 76 81.86 -59.84 54.22
CA LEU A 76 80.52 -59.92 54.82
C LEU A 76 79.85 -58.54 54.85
N ALA A 77 80.57 -57.48 55.21
CA ALA A 77 80.04 -56.11 55.20
C ALA A 77 79.66 -55.65 53.78
N LEU A 78 80.48 -55.98 52.77
CA LEU A 78 80.13 -55.74 51.37
C LEU A 78 78.91 -56.57 50.95
N ARG A 79 78.86 -57.86 51.27
CA ARG A 79 77.74 -58.73 50.88
C ARG A 79 76.41 -58.32 51.52
N LEU A 80 76.44 -57.89 52.79
CA LEU A 80 75.26 -57.35 53.47
C LEU A 80 74.90 -55.95 52.92
N GLY A 81 75.87 -55.07 52.67
CA GLY A 81 75.64 -53.76 52.07
C GLY A 81 75.02 -53.83 50.67
N TYR A 82 75.54 -54.70 49.78
CA TYR A 82 74.97 -54.95 48.46
C TYR A 82 73.59 -55.61 48.53
N GLY A 83 73.35 -56.49 49.51
CA GLY A 83 72.02 -57.08 49.72
C GLY A 83 70.99 -56.04 50.15
N TRP A 84 71.36 -55.14 51.06
CA TRP A 84 70.47 -54.08 51.54
C TRP A 84 70.21 -53.02 50.46
N SER A 85 71.22 -52.65 49.65
CA SER A 85 71.02 -51.74 48.53
C SER A 85 70.11 -52.34 47.45
N MET A 86 70.22 -53.64 47.18
CA MET A 86 69.32 -54.33 46.24
C MET A 86 67.88 -54.40 46.78
N SER A 87 67.70 -54.68 48.07
CA SER A 87 66.36 -54.70 48.70
C SER A 87 65.69 -53.32 48.68
N LEU A 88 66.43 -52.25 48.95
CA LEU A 88 65.90 -50.88 48.88
C LEU A 88 65.47 -50.50 47.46
N GLU A 89 66.30 -50.85 46.47
CA GLU A 89 66.02 -50.58 45.06
C GLU A 89 64.82 -51.39 44.56
N ALA A 90 64.66 -52.63 45.02
CA ALA A 90 63.47 -53.43 44.73
C ALA A 90 62.19 -52.78 45.30
N ILE A 91 62.21 -52.27 46.53
CA ILE A 91 61.05 -51.57 47.13
C ILE A 91 60.72 -50.30 46.33
N ARG A 92 61.75 -49.52 45.95
CA ARG A 92 61.59 -48.32 45.12
C ARG A 92 60.93 -48.65 43.78
N LEU A 93 61.40 -49.69 43.10
CA LEU A 93 60.85 -50.13 41.81
C LEU A 93 59.42 -50.66 41.96
N HIS A 94 59.10 -51.43 43.01
CA HIS A 94 57.71 -51.84 43.27
C HIS A 94 56.78 -50.65 43.52
N GLY A 95 57.23 -49.64 44.26
CA GLY A 95 56.47 -48.40 44.44
C GLY A 95 56.24 -47.66 43.12
N GLN A 96 57.25 -47.64 42.23
CA GLN A 96 57.08 -47.09 40.88
C GLN A 96 56.10 -47.89 40.02
N ILE A 97 56.16 -49.23 40.08
CA ILE A 97 55.23 -50.12 39.38
C ILE A 97 53.80 -49.87 39.87
N ALA A 98 53.57 -49.84 41.19
CA ALA A 98 52.25 -49.58 41.75
C ALA A 98 51.69 -48.21 41.31
N ASN A 99 52.54 -47.16 41.28
CA ASN A 99 52.13 -45.86 40.77
C ASN A 99 51.78 -45.88 39.28
N VAL A 100 52.52 -46.65 38.47
CA VAL A 100 52.24 -46.82 37.04
C VAL A 100 50.93 -47.59 36.83
N GLU A 101 50.68 -48.66 37.59
CA GLU A 101 49.44 -49.44 37.55
C GLU A 101 48.22 -48.59 37.90
N VAL A 102 48.31 -47.76 38.95
CA VAL A 102 47.24 -46.82 39.31
C VAL A 102 47.01 -45.78 38.20
N ALA A 103 48.07 -45.26 37.60
CA ALA A 103 47.96 -44.31 36.49
C ALA A 103 47.37 -44.96 35.23
N GLU A 104 47.72 -46.21 34.94
CA GLU A 104 47.15 -46.99 33.84
C GLU A 104 45.67 -47.25 34.04
N ALA A 105 45.25 -47.68 35.24
CA ALA A 105 43.84 -47.86 35.58
C ALA A 105 43.04 -46.55 35.46
N THR A 106 43.63 -45.43 35.90
CA THR A 106 43.02 -44.10 35.77
C THR A 106 42.82 -43.72 34.30
N ARG A 107 43.86 -43.86 33.46
CA ARG A 107 43.78 -43.58 32.02
C ARG A 107 42.81 -44.51 31.29
N ALA A 108 42.72 -45.77 31.68
CA ALA A 108 41.75 -46.71 31.13
C ALA A 108 40.31 -46.25 31.42
N SER A 109 40.03 -45.78 32.63
CA SER A 109 38.72 -45.24 32.98
C SER A 109 38.38 -43.94 32.22
N GLU A 110 39.36 -43.05 32.04
CA GLU A 110 39.20 -41.83 31.24
C GLU A 110 38.93 -42.15 29.77
N LEU A 111 39.62 -43.15 29.22
CA LEU A 111 39.44 -43.60 27.84
C LEU A 111 38.02 -44.15 27.62
N GLU A 112 37.51 -44.95 28.55
CA GLU A 112 36.14 -45.47 28.45
C GLU A 112 35.11 -44.34 28.55
N GLY A 113 35.30 -43.38 29.46
CA GLY A 113 34.44 -42.20 29.55
C GLY A 113 34.48 -41.31 28.29
N LEU A 114 35.64 -41.21 27.61
CA LEU A 114 35.75 -40.52 26.32
C LEU A 114 35.03 -41.28 25.21
N LYS A 115 35.11 -42.62 25.21
CA LYS A 115 34.43 -43.47 24.24
C LYS A 115 32.91 -43.37 24.37
N GLU A 116 32.37 -43.37 25.59
CA GLU A 116 30.95 -43.14 25.84
C GLU A 116 30.50 -41.76 25.32
N ARG A 117 31.29 -40.70 25.57
CA ARG A 117 30.99 -39.36 25.03
C ARG A 117 31.03 -39.32 23.51
N ASN A 118 31.97 -40.01 22.87
CA ASN A 118 32.03 -40.09 21.40
C ASN A 118 30.77 -40.75 20.83
N VAL A 119 30.29 -41.84 21.43
CA VAL A 119 29.03 -42.48 21.01
C VAL A 119 27.84 -41.54 21.19
N ALA A 120 27.79 -40.78 22.30
CA ALA A 120 26.74 -39.79 22.51
C ALA A 120 26.79 -38.64 21.49
N LEU A 121 27.98 -38.16 21.13
CA LEU A 121 28.17 -37.13 20.11
C LEU A 121 27.80 -37.63 18.71
N GLU A 122 28.16 -38.86 18.34
CA GLU A 122 27.75 -39.48 17.07
C GLU A 122 26.22 -39.54 16.96
N GLY A 123 25.52 -39.88 18.04
CA GLY A 123 24.05 -39.84 18.09
C GLY A 123 23.48 -38.43 17.88
N GLN A 124 24.10 -37.40 18.47
CA GLN A 124 23.69 -36.01 18.25
C GLN A 124 23.96 -35.53 16.82
N VAL A 125 25.08 -35.91 16.23
CA VAL A 125 25.41 -35.59 14.83
C VAL A 125 24.36 -36.19 13.90
N ALA A 126 23.99 -37.46 14.07
CA ALA A 126 22.95 -38.10 13.28
C ALA A 126 21.58 -37.41 13.41
N ALA A 127 21.22 -36.95 14.62
CA ALA A 127 19.98 -36.21 14.85
C ALA A 127 19.99 -34.83 14.14
N LEU A 128 21.13 -34.13 14.17
CA LEU A 128 21.30 -32.85 13.47
C LEU A 128 21.27 -33.00 11.95
N GLU A 129 21.88 -34.06 11.41
CA GLU A 129 21.82 -34.38 9.98
C GLU A 129 20.38 -34.67 9.54
N SER A 130 19.61 -35.42 10.33
CA SER A 130 18.19 -35.65 10.06
C SER A 130 17.37 -34.35 10.07
N LEU A 131 17.64 -33.44 11.01
CA LEU A 131 17.00 -32.13 11.07
C LEU A 131 17.34 -31.26 9.85
N ALA A 132 18.59 -31.28 9.40
CA ALA A 132 19.03 -30.55 8.22
C ALA A 132 18.27 -31.01 6.96
N LEU A 133 18.11 -32.32 6.77
CA LEU A 133 17.33 -32.87 5.66
C LEU A 133 15.85 -32.45 5.72
N SER A 134 15.26 -32.40 6.91
CA SER A 134 13.88 -31.92 7.10
C SER A 134 13.73 -30.44 6.75
N TYR A 135 14.72 -29.61 7.11
CA TYR A 135 14.74 -28.19 6.76
C TYR A 135 14.82 -27.98 5.24
N ASP A 136 15.66 -28.75 4.55
CA ASP A 136 15.78 -28.69 3.09
C ASP A 136 14.46 -29.10 2.40
N GLU A 137 13.78 -30.14 2.91
CA GLU A 137 12.46 -30.54 2.41
C GLU A 137 11.40 -29.42 2.58
N LEU A 138 11.40 -28.76 3.74
CA LEU A 138 10.52 -27.61 3.99
C LEU A 138 10.85 -26.42 3.08
N SER A 139 12.13 -26.16 2.82
CA SER A 139 12.58 -25.11 1.90
C SER A 139 12.11 -25.37 0.47
N ILE A 140 12.22 -26.62 0.01
CA ILE A 140 11.70 -27.05 -1.29
C ILE A 140 10.18 -26.86 -1.36
N LYS A 141 9.44 -27.21 -0.30
CA LYS A 141 7.97 -27.01 -0.22
C LYS A 141 7.54 -25.54 -0.09
N ALA A 142 8.36 -24.68 0.49
CA ALA A 142 8.07 -23.25 0.65
C ALA A 142 8.19 -22.48 -0.69
N SER A 143 9.07 -22.94 -1.59
CA SER A 143 9.32 -22.33 -2.90
C SER A 143 8.07 -22.23 -3.80
N PRO A 144 7.30 -23.31 -4.05
CA PRO A 144 6.07 -23.24 -4.87
C PRO A 144 4.98 -22.40 -4.21
N LEU A 145 4.87 -22.42 -2.88
CA LEU A 145 3.92 -21.58 -2.14
C LEU A 145 4.22 -20.09 -2.32
N LYS A 146 5.52 -19.71 -2.32
CA LYS A 146 5.94 -18.33 -2.60
C LYS A 146 5.53 -17.91 -4.02
N PHE A 147 5.77 -18.75 -5.01
CA PHE A 147 5.36 -18.49 -6.39
C PHE A 147 3.83 -18.36 -6.53
N GLU A 148 3.05 -19.22 -5.87
CA GLU A 148 1.60 -19.12 -5.90
C GLU A 148 1.09 -17.83 -5.22
N LYS A 149 1.73 -17.42 -4.11
CA LYS A 149 1.43 -16.14 -3.44
C LYS A 149 1.67 -14.97 -4.40
N ASP A 150 2.81 -14.93 -5.07
CA ASP A 150 3.17 -13.85 -5.98
C ASP A 150 2.20 -13.80 -7.18
N LYS A 151 1.84 -14.96 -7.74
CA LYS A 151 0.78 -15.06 -8.78
C LYS A 151 -0.56 -14.51 -8.32
N ARG A 152 -0.98 -14.80 -7.07
CA ARG A 152 -2.24 -14.26 -6.51
C ARG A 152 -2.17 -12.75 -6.30
N VAL A 153 -1.02 -12.21 -5.89
CA VAL A 153 -0.79 -10.76 -5.75
C VAL A 153 -0.94 -10.06 -7.10
N ASP A 154 -0.40 -10.63 -8.18
CA ASP A 154 -0.57 -10.09 -9.54
C ASP A 154 -2.03 -10.11 -9.98
N GLN A 155 -2.77 -11.18 -9.67
CA GLN A 155 -4.21 -11.28 -9.97
C GLN A 155 -5.03 -10.25 -9.18
N MET A 156 -4.72 -10.05 -7.90
CA MET A 156 -5.39 -9.07 -7.05
C MET A 156 -5.14 -7.64 -7.55
N SER A 157 -3.91 -7.34 -7.97
CA SER A 157 -3.56 -6.03 -8.55
C SER A 157 -4.34 -5.74 -9.84
N LYS A 158 -4.51 -6.75 -10.71
CA LYS A 158 -5.34 -6.63 -11.93
C LYS A 158 -6.82 -6.40 -11.60
N LEU A 159 -7.35 -7.10 -10.61
CA LEU A 159 -8.74 -6.97 -10.17
C LEU A 159 -9.00 -5.60 -9.51
N GLU A 160 -8.04 -5.09 -8.73
CA GLU A 160 -8.14 -3.77 -8.13
C GLU A 160 -8.18 -2.67 -9.20
N GLY A 161 -7.36 -2.80 -10.25
CA GLY A 161 -7.40 -1.93 -11.43
C GLY A 161 -8.77 -1.91 -12.11
N THR A 162 -9.36 -3.07 -12.40
CA THR A 162 -10.70 -3.14 -13.03
C THR A 162 -11.80 -2.61 -12.11
N CYS A 163 -11.71 -2.80 -10.80
CA CYS A 163 -12.66 -2.19 -9.85
C CYS A 163 -12.56 -0.66 -9.82
N PHE A 164 -11.37 -0.10 -10.03
CA PHE A 164 -11.19 1.34 -10.11
C PHE A 164 -11.82 1.91 -11.39
N GLU A 165 -11.60 1.26 -12.54
CA GLU A 165 -12.21 1.64 -13.82
C GLU A 165 -13.75 1.61 -13.76
N LEU A 166 -14.33 0.53 -13.22
CA LEU A 166 -15.78 0.42 -13.06
C LEU A 166 -16.36 1.49 -12.12
N ARG A 167 -15.62 1.90 -11.09
CA ARG A 167 -16.05 2.96 -10.17
C ARG A 167 -16.12 4.31 -10.86
N ASP A 168 -15.16 4.61 -11.72
CA ASP A 168 -15.14 5.83 -12.53
C ASP A 168 -16.32 5.84 -13.50
N GLU A 169 -16.56 4.72 -14.19
CA GLU A 169 -17.69 4.57 -15.12
C GLU A 169 -19.06 4.77 -14.43
N VAL A 170 -19.27 4.13 -13.27
CA VAL A 170 -20.51 4.28 -12.47
C VAL A 170 -20.70 5.72 -12.00
N SER A 171 -19.62 6.42 -11.68
CA SER A 171 -19.67 7.85 -11.30
C SER A 171 -20.09 8.72 -12.48
N GLY A 172 -19.62 8.42 -13.68
CA GLY A 172 -20.07 9.06 -14.92
C GLY A 172 -21.56 8.88 -15.18
N TYR A 173 -22.10 7.66 -15.01
CA TYR A 173 -23.54 7.40 -15.16
C TYR A 173 -24.40 8.16 -14.15
N LYS A 174 -23.94 8.30 -12.90
CA LYS A 174 -24.66 9.07 -11.88
C LYS A 174 -24.78 10.54 -12.28
N LEU A 175 -23.70 11.14 -12.78
CA LEU A 175 -23.67 12.52 -13.25
C LEU A 175 -24.56 12.70 -14.49
N PHE A 176 -24.53 11.74 -15.42
CA PHE A 176 -25.42 11.74 -16.58
C PHE A 176 -26.90 11.67 -16.20
N LYS A 177 -27.25 10.85 -15.19
CA LYS A 177 -28.62 10.77 -14.67
C LYS A 177 -29.08 12.10 -14.06
N GLU A 178 -28.24 12.73 -13.24
CA GLU A 178 -28.53 14.04 -12.65
C GLU A 178 -28.75 15.11 -13.74
N GLN A 179 -27.98 15.07 -14.84
CA GLN A 179 -28.19 15.98 -15.98
C GLN A 179 -29.52 15.73 -16.70
N ILE A 180 -29.93 14.46 -16.90
CA ILE A 180 -31.21 14.14 -17.55
C ILE A 180 -32.38 14.64 -16.71
N GLU A 181 -32.34 14.47 -15.39
CA GLU A 181 -33.41 14.95 -14.49
C GLU A 181 -33.58 16.48 -14.61
N VAL A 182 -32.47 17.24 -14.70
CA VAL A 182 -32.53 18.71 -14.89
C VAL A 182 -33.12 19.09 -16.27
N VAL A 183 -32.86 18.30 -17.31
CA VAL A 183 -33.38 18.59 -18.67
C VAL A 183 -34.88 18.30 -18.78
N GLN A 184 -35.42 17.33 -18.03
CA GLN A 184 -36.85 17.03 -18.02
C GLN A 184 -37.69 18.19 -17.45
N ASP A 185 -37.20 18.89 -16.42
CA ASP A 185 -37.86 20.08 -15.87
C ASP A 185 -37.96 21.23 -16.89
N VAL A 186 -37.01 21.33 -17.83
CA VAL A 186 -37.05 22.36 -18.89
C VAL A 186 -38.09 22.03 -19.96
N GLN A 187 -38.39 20.74 -20.18
CA GLN A 187 -39.39 20.32 -21.16
C GLN A 187 -40.83 20.64 -20.69
N GLU A 188 -41.09 20.62 -19.37
CA GLU A 188 -42.37 21.06 -18.80
C GLU A 188 -42.61 22.57 -18.90
N LEU A 189 -41.54 23.38 -19.00
CA LEU A 189 -41.65 24.83 -19.13
C LEU A 189 -42.06 25.27 -20.55
N TYR A 190 -41.77 24.48 -21.59
CA TYR A 190 -42.02 24.87 -22.98
C TYR A 190 -43.50 25.07 -23.31
N PRO A 191 -44.45 24.19 -22.89
CA PRO A 191 -45.88 24.44 -23.03
C PRO A 191 -46.35 25.71 -22.32
N CYS A 192 -45.83 26.00 -21.11
CA CYS A 192 -46.20 27.18 -20.32
C CYS A 192 -45.79 28.51 -20.99
N PHE A 193 -44.62 28.53 -21.65
CA PHE A 193 -44.20 29.70 -22.42
C PHE A 193 -45.07 29.91 -23.67
N LEU A 194 -45.43 28.84 -24.38
CA LEU A 194 -46.27 28.95 -25.57
C LEU A 194 -47.70 29.41 -25.24
N THR A 195 -48.30 28.93 -24.15
CA THR A 195 -49.61 29.40 -23.68
C THR A 195 -49.56 30.87 -23.27
N THR A 196 -48.49 31.29 -22.60
CA THR A 196 -48.27 32.71 -22.22
C THR A 196 -48.14 33.61 -23.45
N ILE A 197 -47.38 33.19 -24.47
CA ILE A 197 -47.21 33.95 -25.72
C ILE A 197 -48.54 34.04 -26.50
N ALA A 198 -49.28 32.93 -26.60
CA ALA A 198 -50.58 32.90 -27.26
C ALA A 198 -51.60 33.82 -26.58
N GLY A 199 -51.69 33.77 -25.25
CA GLY A 199 -52.55 34.66 -24.45
C GLY A 199 -52.22 36.14 -24.65
N ARG A 200 -50.92 36.50 -24.60
CA ARG A 200 -50.46 37.88 -24.86
C ARG A 200 -50.79 38.37 -26.28
N ARG A 201 -50.62 37.51 -27.29
CA ARG A 201 -50.93 37.84 -28.69
C ARG A 201 -52.43 38.04 -28.92
N TRP A 202 -53.25 37.20 -28.29
CA TRP A 202 -54.71 37.33 -28.32
C TRP A 202 -55.16 38.64 -27.67
N ILE A 203 -54.61 38.96 -26.50
CA ILE A 203 -54.86 40.23 -25.80
C ILE A 203 -54.57 41.42 -26.72
N LEU A 204 -53.38 41.49 -27.35
CA LEU A 204 -53.02 42.61 -28.21
C LEU A 204 -53.96 42.76 -29.41
N SER A 205 -54.38 41.63 -30.00
CA SER A 205 -55.21 41.63 -31.22
C SER A 205 -56.68 41.96 -30.91
N CYS A 206 -57.26 41.35 -29.87
CA CYS A 206 -58.65 41.55 -29.51
C CYS A 206 -58.88 42.88 -28.78
N ARG A 207 -57.99 43.26 -27.85
CA ARG A 207 -58.14 44.53 -27.11
C ARG A 207 -58.06 45.75 -28.03
N LEU A 208 -57.17 45.72 -29.03
CA LEU A 208 -57.07 46.81 -30.01
C LEU A 208 -58.35 46.94 -30.84
N ARG A 209 -58.91 45.82 -31.32
CA ARG A 209 -60.17 45.81 -32.09
C ARG A 209 -61.35 46.32 -31.26
N LEU A 210 -61.47 45.84 -30.01
CA LEU A 210 -62.49 46.30 -29.07
C LEU A 210 -62.36 47.80 -28.75
N MET A 211 -61.13 48.28 -28.55
CA MET A 211 -60.88 49.71 -28.34
C MET A 211 -61.32 50.55 -29.55
N VAL A 212 -61.00 50.11 -30.78
CA VAL A 212 -61.44 50.80 -32.01
C VAL A 212 -62.97 50.84 -32.10
N ILE A 213 -63.64 49.71 -31.81
CA ILE A 213 -65.12 49.65 -31.78
C ILE A 213 -65.69 50.62 -30.73
N LYS A 214 -65.17 50.61 -29.49
CA LYS A 214 -65.62 51.55 -28.44
C LYS A 214 -65.38 53.01 -28.83
N CYS A 215 -64.28 53.32 -29.53
CA CYS A 215 -64.03 54.67 -30.04
C CYS A 215 -65.05 55.06 -31.11
N LEU A 216 -65.34 54.19 -32.07
CA LEU A 216 -66.36 54.41 -33.10
C LEU A 216 -67.77 54.50 -32.51
N GLN A 217 -68.03 53.87 -31.37
CA GLN A 217 -69.31 53.98 -30.67
C GLN A 217 -69.45 55.27 -29.85
N SER A 218 -68.36 55.98 -29.57
CA SER A 218 -68.42 57.25 -28.84
C SER A 218 -68.92 58.36 -29.77
N PRO A 219 -70.13 58.92 -29.55
CA PRO A 219 -70.64 59.99 -30.39
C PRO A 219 -69.76 61.24 -30.31
N LYS A 220 -69.06 61.46 -29.18
CA LYS A 220 -68.08 62.54 -29.03
C LYS A 220 -66.88 62.34 -29.95
N TYR A 221 -66.38 61.12 -30.06
CA TYR A 221 -65.27 60.78 -30.95
C TYR A 221 -65.70 60.89 -32.42
N LEU A 222 -66.85 60.33 -32.79
CA LEU A 222 -67.37 60.45 -34.15
C LEU A 222 -67.65 61.90 -34.56
N ALA A 223 -68.21 62.71 -33.66
CA ALA A 223 -68.45 64.12 -33.94
C ALA A 223 -67.15 64.91 -34.13
N ALA A 224 -66.15 64.65 -33.29
CA ALA A 224 -64.82 65.25 -33.42
C ALA A 224 -64.14 64.83 -34.73
N LEU A 225 -64.03 63.51 -34.97
CA LEU A 225 -63.40 62.95 -36.15
C LEU A 225 -64.11 63.37 -37.43
N GLY A 226 -65.44 63.29 -37.46
CA GLY A 226 -66.25 63.74 -38.59
C GLY A 226 -66.11 65.24 -38.84
N GLY A 227 -66.03 66.05 -37.79
CA GLY A 227 -65.78 67.49 -37.90
C GLY A 227 -64.40 67.82 -38.46
N ASP A 228 -63.35 67.11 -38.03
CA ASP A 228 -62.00 67.27 -38.56
C ASP A 228 -61.88 66.82 -40.03
N ILE A 229 -62.45 65.65 -40.35
CA ILE A 229 -62.51 65.13 -41.73
C ILE A 229 -63.29 66.10 -42.62
N GLY A 230 -64.45 66.58 -42.16
CA GLY A 230 -65.25 67.58 -42.86
C GLY A 230 -64.47 68.86 -43.14
N ARG A 231 -63.81 69.43 -42.13
CA ARG A 231 -62.94 70.62 -42.30
C ARG A 231 -61.80 70.38 -43.29
N ALA A 232 -61.20 69.19 -43.27
CA ALA A 232 -60.13 68.86 -44.21
C ALA A 232 -60.64 68.76 -45.66
N ILE A 233 -61.82 68.16 -45.86
CA ILE A 233 -62.50 68.09 -47.15
C ILE A 233 -62.86 69.49 -47.64
N ASP A 234 -63.53 70.30 -46.82
CA ASP A 234 -63.95 71.66 -47.17
C ASP A 234 -62.75 72.52 -47.58
N LYS A 235 -61.66 72.45 -46.83
CA LYS A 235 -60.42 73.19 -47.16
C LYS A 235 -59.75 72.65 -48.43
N GLY A 236 -59.75 71.34 -48.64
CA GLY A 236 -59.26 70.73 -49.87
C GLY A 236 -60.07 71.19 -51.09
N MET A 237 -61.40 71.23 -50.98
CA MET A 237 -62.29 71.74 -52.01
C MET A 237 -62.04 73.22 -52.29
N GLN A 238 -61.96 74.06 -51.27
CA GLN A 238 -61.65 75.49 -51.42
C GLN A 238 -60.29 75.73 -52.10
N SER A 239 -59.28 74.95 -51.72
CA SER A 239 -57.93 75.07 -52.30
C SER A 239 -57.92 74.62 -53.76
N GLY A 240 -58.62 73.54 -54.10
CA GLY A 240 -58.76 73.08 -55.48
C GLY A 240 -59.51 74.07 -56.38
N LEU A 241 -60.59 74.69 -55.85
CA LEU A 241 -61.31 75.75 -56.54
C LEU A 241 -60.44 77.01 -56.76
N THR A 242 -59.66 77.41 -55.76
CA THR A 242 -58.75 78.57 -55.85
C THR A 242 -57.63 78.33 -56.86
N ALA A 243 -57.16 77.09 -56.99
CA ALA A 243 -56.17 76.69 -57.99
C ALA A 243 -56.74 76.52 -59.41
N GLU A 244 -58.00 76.94 -59.63
CA GLU A 244 -58.70 76.87 -60.92
C GLU A 244 -58.72 75.44 -61.51
N ILE A 245 -58.78 74.43 -60.63
CA ILE A 245 -58.88 73.03 -61.02
C ILE A 245 -60.33 72.76 -61.44
N ASP A 246 -60.60 73.05 -62.70
CA ASP A 246 -61.92 72.87 -63.31
C ASP A 246 -62.32 71.37 -63.28
N HIS A 247 -63.37 71.04 -62.54
CA HIS A 247 -63.85 69.67 -62.34
C HIS A 247 -64.48 69.14 -63.63
N GLY A 248 -63.66 68.62 -64.54
CA GLY A 248 -64.13 68.05 -65.81
C GLY A 248 -63.08 67.84 -66.89
N LYS A 249 -61.88 68.45 -66.79
CA LYS A 249 -60.78 68.18 -67.72
C LYS A 249 -60.02 66.91 -67.34
N ALA A 250 -60.50 65.77 -67.83
CA ALA A 250 -59.73 64.52 -67.80
C ALA A 250 -58.43 64.69 -68.60
N GLY A 251 -57.28 64.39 -67.99
CA GLY A 251 -56.00 64.29 -68.71
C GLY A 251 -54.80 65.09 -68.18
N ARG A 252 -54.93 65.85 -67.08
CA ARG A 252 -53.74 66.39 -66.39
C ARG A 252 -53.25 65.40 -65.33
N GLY A 253 -51.95 65.10 -65.34
CA GLY A 253 -51.34 64.26 -64.31
C GLY A 253 -51.34 64.98 -62.97
N LEU A 254 -51.47 64.24 -61.86
CA LEU A 254 -51.40 64.79 -60.49
C LEU A 254 -50.11 65.62 -60.24
N THR A 255 -49.06 65.37 -61.03
CA THR A 255 -47.79 66.08 -61.03
C THR A 255 -47.83 67.49 -61.61
N ASP A 256 -48.79 67.81 -62.48
CA ASP A 256 -48.93 69.13 -63.11
C ASP A 256 -49.80 70.09 -62.28
N VAL A 257 -50.44 69.56 -61.25
CA VAL A 257 -51.24 70.34 -60.30
C VAL A 257 -50.32 70.79 -59.17
N ALA A 258 -49.94 72.07 -59.15
CA ALA A 258 -49.19 72.71 -58.06
C ALA A 258 -50.01 72.82 -56.74
N ALA A 259 -50.90 71.87 -56.45
CA ALA A 259 -51.86 71.89 -55.34
C ALA A 259 -51.49 70.95 -54.19
N TYR A 260 -50.23 70.54 -54.05
CA TYR A 260 -49.78 70.04 -52.76
C TYR A 260 -49.69 71.22 -51.79
N ASP A 261 -50.81 71.51 -51.13
CA ASP A 261 -50.91 72.49 -50.06
C ASP A 261 -50.01 72.04 -48.89
N PRO A 262 -48.89 72.73 -48.60
CA PRO A 262 -48.06 72.42 -47.44
C PRO A 262 -48.84 72.53 -46.12
N PHE A 263 -49.95 73.28 -46.10
CA PHE A 263 -50.85 73.37 -44.96
C PHE A 263 -51.73 72.12 -44.78
N ALA A 264 -51.91 71.25 -45.78
CA ALA A 264 -52.61 69.98 -45.61
C ALA A 264 -51.84 69.05 -44.66
N LYS A 265 -50.50 69.03 -44.76
CA LYS A 265 -49.63 68.33 -43.81
C LYS A 265 -49.71 68.93 -42.40
N ALA A 266 -49.70 70.25 -42.29
CA ALA A 266 -49.84 70.94 -41.01
C ALA A 266 -51.21 70.66 -40.35
N ASN A 267 -52.28 70.64 -41.15
CA ASN A 267 -53.62 70.29 -40.69
C ASN A 267 -53.71 68.83 -40.25
N TYR A 268 -53.11 67.90 -40.99
CA TYR A 268 -53.03 66.50 -40.57
C TYR A 268 -52.30 66.37 -39.23
N ILE A 269 -51.15 67.03 -39.06
CA ILE A 269 -50.41 67.04 -37.80
C ILE A 269 -51.26 67.67 -36.68
N SER A 270 -52.01 68.73 -36.96
CA SER A 270 -52.91 69.38 -36.01
C SER A 270 -54.06 68.45 -35.58
N VAL A 271 -54.68 67.73 -36.51
CA VAL A 271 -55.74 66.76 -36.24
C VAL A 271 -55.21 65.58 -35.43
N VAL A 272 -54.04 65.04 -35.80
CA VAL A 272 -53.37 63.97 -35.03
C VAL A 272 -53.02 64.46 -33.62
N SER A 273 -52.53 65.68 -33.48
CA SER A 273 -52.21 66.28 -32.16
C SER A 273 -53.46 66.51 -31.33
N THR A 274 -54.58 66.90 -31.96
CA THR A 274 -55.86 67.10 -31.29
C THR A 274 -56.45 65.77 -30.85
N LEU A 275 -56.41 64.73 -31.71
CA LEU A 275 -56.79 63.37 -31.37
C LEU A 275 -55.90 62.79 -30.25
N HIS A 276 -54.61 63.09 -30.25
CA HIS A 276 -53.69 62.70 -29.18
C HIS A 276 -53.99 63.41 -27.86
N ALA A 277 -54.38 64.69 -27.90
CA ALA A 277 -54.76 65.48 -26.73
C ALA A 277 -56.14 65.10 -26.17
N MET A 278 -56.98 64.39 -26.94
CA MET A 278 -58.18 63.78 -26.40
C MET A 278 -57.77 62.66 -25.45
N ASN A 279 -57.88 62.92 -24.15
CA ASN A 279 -57.76 61.88 -23.15
C ASN A 279 -58.84 60.83 -23.42
N PHE A 280 -58.45 59.69 -24.00
CA PHE A 280 -59.33 58.53 -24.13
C PHE A 280 -59.52 57.97 -22.72
N PRO A 281 -60.69 58.17 -22.08
CA PRO A 281 -60.88 57.73 -20.70
C PRO A 281 -60.69 56.21 -20.56
N LEU A 282 -60.94 55.48 -21.65
CA LEU A 282 -60.69 54.06 -21.77
C LEU A 282 -59.20 53.69 -21.73
N LEU A 283 -58.31 54.47 -22.38
CA LEU A 283 -56.86 54.23 -22.30
C LEU A 283 -56.35 54.51 -20.89
N ALA A 284 -56.77 55.62 -20.27
CA ALA A 284 -56.41 55.93 -18.90
C ALA A 284 -56.92 54.87 -17.91
N GLN A 285 -58.12 54.33 -18.13
CA GLN A 285 -58.65 53.21 -17.34
C GLN A 285 -57.82 51.94 -17.55
N LEU A 286 -57.50 51.56 -18.79
CA LEU A 286 -56.66 50.39 -19.06
C LEU A 286 -55.25 50.54 -18.47
N GLU A 287 -54.67 51.73 -18.54
CA GLU A 287 -53.35 52.05 -17.97
C GLU A 287 -53.35 51.95 -16.44
N SER A 288 -54.42 52.41 -15.78
CA SER A 288 -54.59 52.27 -14.33
C SER A 288 -54.81 50.82 -13.87
N HIS A 289 -55.13 49.89 -14.79
CA HIS A 289 -55.35 48.46 -14.52
C HIS A 289 -54.26 47.57 -15.13
N LYS A 290 -53.06 48.10 -15.41
CA LYS A 290 -51.95 47.35 -16.03
C LYS A 290 -51.50 46.14 -15.20
N ASP A 291 -51.65 46.21 -13.88
CA ASP A 291 -51.26 45.17 -12.91
C ASP A 291 -52.47 44.34 -12.43
N SER A 292 -53.67 44.64 -12.91
CA SER A 292 -54.88 43.89 -12.57
C SER A 292 -54.88 42.53 -13.27
N ASN A 293 -55.58 41.56 -12.66
CA ASN A 293 -55.69 40.24 -13.27
C ASN A 293 -56.43 40.32 -14.63
N ILE A 294 -56.26 39.29 -15.46
CA ILE A 294 -56.84 39.29 -16.80
C ILE A 294 -58.37 39.42 -16.80
N ALA A 295 -59.06 38.90 -15.78
CA ALA A 295 -60.51 38.95 -15.65
C ALA A 295 -61.03 40.37 -15.41
N ASP A 296 -60.36 41.13 -14.56
CA ASP A 296 -60.71 42.53 -14.29
C ASP A 296 -60.53 43.39 -15.56
N ILE A 297 -59.43 43.18 -16.30
CA ILE A 297 -59.21 43.90 -17.57
C ILE A 297 -60.26 43.49 -18.62
N MET A 298 -60.69 42.22 -18.64
CA MET A 298 -61.78 41.78 -19.52
C MET A 298 -63.11 42.44 -19.16
N GLY A 299 -63.43 42.56 -17.87
CA GLY A 299 -64.66 43.23 -17.41
C GLY A 299 -64.75 44.68 -17.89
N LEU A 300 -63.63 45.41 -17.88
CA LEU A 300 -63.55 46.79 -18.40
C LEU A 300 -63.80 46.88 -19.92
N LEU A 301 -63.48 45.83 -20.66
CA LEU A 301 -63.62 45.78 -22.11
C LEU A 301 -64.98 45.28 -22.58
N TYR A 302 -65.79 44.71 -21.69
CA TYR A 302 -67.14 44.26 -22.01
C TYR A 302 -67.95 45.39 -22.66
N LEU A 303 -68.68 45.06 -23.72
CA LEU A 303 -69.58 46.00 -24.40
C LEU A 303 -70.95 45.87 -23.74
N GLU A 304 -71.42 46.93 -23.10
CA GLU A 304 -72.72 46.92 -22.41
C GLU A 304 -73.81 47.52 -23.31
N GLY A 305 -75.01 46.90 -23.32
CA GLY A 305 -76.19 47.38 -24.04
C GLY A 305 -76.58 46.59 -25.30
N PRO A 306 -77.68 46.97 -26.00
CA PRO A 306 -78.32 46.20 -27.08
C PRO A 306 -77.44 45.97 -28.32
N ILE A 307 -76.29 46.65 -28.41
CA ILE A 307 -75.32 46.52 -29.51
C ILE A 307 -74.46 45.25 -29.33
N ALA A 308 -74.29 44.76 -28.09
CA ALA A 308 -73.57 43.51 -27.82
C ALA A 308 -74.25 42.29 -28.47
N GLU A 309 -75.58 42.35 -28.65
CA GLU A 309 -76.38 41.25 -29.22
C GLU A 309 -76.54 41.34 -30.75
N ALA A 310 -76.38 42.53 -31.36
CA ALA A 310 -76.67 42.77 -32.78
C ALA A 310 -75.43 42.79 -33.70
N SER A 311 -74.22 42.87 -33.15
CA SER A 311 -72.98 43.07 -33.92
C SER A 311 -72.12 41.80 -33.99
N GLU A 312 -71.38 41.60 -35.10
CA GLU A 312 -70.26 40.64 -35.20
C GLU A 312 -69.23 40.79 -34.05
N ALA A 313 -69.26 41.92 -33.32
CA ALA A 313 -68.50 42.15 -32.09
C ALA A 313 -68.80 41.15 -30.95
N GLY A 314 -69.96 40.48 -30.96
CA GLY A 314 -70.26 39.40 -30.02
C GLY A 314 -69.27 38.22 -30.13
N GLN A 315 -68.72 37.96 -31.31
CA GLN A 315 -67.68 36.94 -31.52
C GLN A 315 -66.28 37.38 -31.06
N LEU A 316 -66.08 38.68 -30.88
CA LEU A 316 -64.84 39.26 -30.37
C LEU A 316 -64.85 39.42 -28.84
N GLN A 317 -65.97 39.10 -28.18
CA GLN A 317 -66.04 39.12 -26.73
C GLN A 317 -65.12 38.04 -26.15
N PRO A 318 -64.33 38.38 -25.13
CA PRO A 318 -63.59 37.38 -24.36
C PRO A 318 -64.56 36.35 -23.77
N SER A 319 -64.58 35.12 -24.27
CA SER A 319 -65.13 34.02 -23.47
C SER A 319 -64.05 33.59 -22.47
N PRO A 320 -64.37 33.48 -21.17
CA PRO A 320 -63.48 32.88 -20.17
C PRO A 320 -62.96 31.50 -20.62
N GLU A 321 -63.76 30.74 -21.37
CA GLU A 321 -63.41 29.40 -21.85
C GLU A 321 -62.36 29.42 -22.98
N GLN A 322 -62.32 30.48 -23.79
CA GLN A 322 -61.33 30.63 -24.88
C GLN A 322 -59.93 31.01 -24.37
N LEU A 323 -59.85 31.57 -23.16
CA LEU A 323 -58.59 31.87 -22.47
C LEU A 323 -58.07 30.70 -21.63
N MET A 324 -58.93 29.72 -21.35
CA MET A 324 -58.56 28.49 -20.67
C MET A 324 -58.08 27.48 -21.70
N LEU A 325 -56.78 27.50 -22.03
CA LEU A 325 -56.18 26.35 -22.71
C LEU A 325 -56.06 25.21 -21.70
N PRO A 326 -56.68 24.04 -21.94
CA PRO A 326 -56.50 22.88 -21.07
C PRO A 326 -55.03 22.47 -21.14
N ILE A 327 -54.29 22.71 -20.07
CA ILE A 327 -52.95 22.13 -19.92
C ILE A 327 -53.19 20.69 -19.48
N HIS A 328 -53.26 19.78 -20.45
CA HIS A 328 -53.27 18.36 -20.15
C HIS A 328 -51.87 17.96 -19.66
N ARG A 329 -51.75 17.72 -18.36
CA ARG A 329 -50.57 17.07 -17.79
C ARG A 329 -50.58 15.62 -18.29
N LEU A 330 -49.53 15.20 -19.00
CA LEU A 330 -49.50 13.92 -19.70
C LEU A 330 -49.43 12.72 -18.73
N GLU A 331 -48.95 12.92 -17.50
CA GLU A 331 -48.63 11.83 -16.57
C GLU A 331 -49.72 11.53 -15.55
N ASP A 332 -50.58 12.49 -15.25
CA ASP A 332 -51.73 12.28 -14.37
C ASP A 332 -52.99 12.65 -15.15
N GLN A 333 -53.89 11.69 -15.39
CA GLN A 333 -55.20 11.93 -16.03
C GLN A 333 -56.14 12.84 -15.22
N VAL A 334 -55.61 13.66 -14.31
CA VAL A 334 -56.29 14.68 -13.54
C VAL A 334 -56.31 15.95 -14.37
N VAL A 335 -57.47 16.30 -14.89
CA VAL A 335 -57.71 17.61 -15.51
C VAL A 335 -57.64 18.66 -14.40
N ILE A 336 -56.47 19.26 -14.20
CA ILE A 336 -56.35 20.44 -13.34
C ILE A 336 -56.97 21.61 -14.11
N ARG A 337 -58.22 21.93 -13.79
CA ARG A 337 -58.91 23.11 -14.29
C ARG A 337 -58.34 24.34 -13.56
N GLU A 338 -57.21 24.85 -14.01
CA GLU A 338 -56.50 25.93 -13.32
C GLU A 338 -57.10 27.31 -13.62
N ASN A 339 -57.60 27.97 -12.57
CA ASN A 339 -57.83 29.42 -12.50
C ASN A 339 -56.54 30.17 -12.11
N SER A 340 -55.35 29.57 -12.25
CA SER A 340 -54.18 29.87 -11.41
C SER A 340 -52.96 30.41 -12.15
N LEU A 341 -53.15 31.29 -13.15
CA LEU A 341 -52.02 32.06 -13.71
C LEU A 341 -51.32 32.95 -12.66
N SER A 342 -51.99 33.30 -11.56
CA SER A 342 -51.37 34.03 -10.43
C SER A 342 -50.50 33.14 -9.54
N PHE A 343 -50.85 31.86 -9.36
CA PHE A 343 -50.17 30.98 -8.40
C PHE A 343 -48.80 30.51 -8.90
N SER A 344 -48.63 30.37 -10.22
CA SER A 344 -47.38 29.90 -10.82
C SER A 344 -46.26 30.95 -10.78
N LEU A 345 -46.61 32.25 -10.76
CA LEU A 345 -45.63 33.34 -10.68
C LEU A 345 -45.05 33.49 -9.26
N ASP A 346 -45.85 33.27 -8.22
CA ASP A 346 -45.41 33.36 -6.82
C ASP A 346 -44.47 32.21 -6.42
N VAL A 347 -44.68 31.01 -6.96
CA VAL A 347 -43.81 29.85 -6.72
C VAL A 347 -42.45 30.00 -7.41
N ALA A 348 -42.42 30.60 -8.60
CA ALA A 348 -41.17 30.87 -9.32
C ALA A 348 -40.32 31.96 -8.63
N ASN A 349 -40.95 32.98 -8.05
CA ASN A 349 -40.24 34.04 -7.31
C ASN A 349 -39.72 33.61 -5.93
N ALA A 350 -40.25 32.54 -5.34
CA ALA A 350 -39.79 32.01 -4.05
C ALA A 350 -38.58 31.06 -4.16
N ARG A 351 -38.15 30.69 -5.38
CA ARG A 351 -37.07 29.73 -5.65
C ARG A 351 -35.79 30.35 -6.24
N VAL A 352 -35.77 31.67 -6.42
CA VAL A 352 -34.56 32.47 -6.70
C VAL A 352 -34.08 33.08 -5.38
#